data_AF-A0A1B1M460-F1
#
_entry.id   AF-A0A1B1M460-F1
#
_cell.length_a   1.000
_cell.length_b   1.000
_cell.length_c   1.000
_cell.angle_alpha   90.00
_cell.angle_beta   90.00
_cell.angle_gamma   90.00
#
_symmetry.space_group_name_H-M   'P 1'
#
loop_
_entity.id
_entity.type
_entity.pdbx_description
1 polymer ?
#
loop_
_entity_poly.entity_id
_entity_poly.type
_entity_poly.pdbx_seq_one_letter_code
_entity_poly.pdbx_strand_id
1 'polypeptide(L)'
;MGTHMSRRATTTAVTLTMAGALGFGAMAPTAYGAGQGPCYDGRCEITVSKPTTIKVDSRKFGFGKLKVTHISSRAVKFSASSGGASLSGSTSPGGTVKFNNLKIWVKSASGHKARLALFPTKR
;
A
#
# COMPACT_ATOMS: atom_id res chain seq x y z
N MET A 1 61.99 27.90 15.86
CA MET A 1 63.06 27.22 16.64
C MET A 1 62.44 26.82 17.97
N GLY A 2 62.34 25.60 18.44
CA GLY A 2 62.60 24.23 17.97
C GLY A 2 61.71 23.31 18.84
N THR A 3 61.21 22.19 18.31
CA THR A 3 61.68 20.82 18.62
C THR A 3 61.28 20.33 20.02
N HIS A 4 60.76 19.14 20.29
CA HIS A 4 60.32 17.97 19.54
C HIS A 4 59.87 16.96 20.63
N MET A 5 58.96 16.03 20.29
CA MET A 5 58.87 14.65 20.84
C MET A 5 58.48 14.42 22.31
N SER A 6 57.87 13.30 22.76
CA SER A 6 57.14 12.16 22.16
C SER A 6 56.79 11.20 23.32
N ARG A 7 55.85 10.26 23.06
CA ARG A 7 55.52 8.97 23.75
C ARG A 7 54.42 9.02 24.82
N ARG A 8 53.23 8.43 24.58
CA ARG A 8 52.78 7.01 24.47
C ARG A 8 52.66 6.27 25.82
N ALA A 9 51.44 5.91 26.21
CA ALA A 9 51.00 4.58 26.67
C ALA A 9 49.46 4.59 26.80
N THR A 10 48.70 3.86 25.96
CA THR A 10 48.18 2.48 26.13
C THR A 10 47.00 2.38 27.13
N THR A 11 46.11 1.41 26.87
CA THR A 11 44.93 0.97 27.66
C THR A 11 43.67 1.80 27.36
N THR A 12 42.52 1.27 26.95
CA THR A 12 41.96 -0.09 27.02
C THR A 12 40.88 -0.19 25.94
N ALA A 13 40.77 -1.33 25.26
CA ALA A 13 39.62 -1.60 24.40
C ALA A 13 38.35 -1.66 25.27
N VAL A 14 37.38 -0.78 25.00
CA VAL A 14 36.02 -0.91 25.53
C VAL A 14 35.15 -1.40 24.38
N THR A 15 34.99 -2.72 24.32
CA THR A 15 33.86 -3.36 23.65
C THR A 15 32.58 -2.95 24.37
N LEU A 16 31.83 -2.02 23.80
CA LEU A 16 30.43 -1.80 24.13
C LEU A 16 29.57 -2.48 23.07
N THR A 17 29.17 -3.70 23.42
CA THR A 17 28.11 -4.46 22.77
C THR A 17 26.78 -3.73 22.84
N MET A 18 26.17 -3.58 21.67
CA MET A 18 24.74 -3.59 21.34
C MET A 18 23.74 -2.74 22.13
N ALA A 19 22.95 -1.99 21.35
CA ALA A 19 21.50 -2.14 21.19
C ALA A 19 20.80 -0.77 21.26
N GLY A 20 20.00 -0.46 20.23
CA GLY A 20 19.08 0.69 20.32
C GLY A 20 18.73 1.42 19.02
N ALA A 21 18.69 0.76 17.86
CA ALA A 21 17.93 1.30 16.73
C ALA A 21 16.45 0.93 16.94
N LEU A 22 15.75 1.78 17.70
CA LEU A 22 14.32 1.74 17.85
C LEU A 22 13.66 1.96 16.48
N GLY A 23 12.98 0.92 16.00
CA GLY A 23 11.60 1.07 15.56
C GLY A 23 11.36 1.87 14.27
N PHE A 24 11.86 1.37 13.15
CA PHE A 24 11.00 1.34 11.96
C PHE A 24 10.64 -0.11 11.71
N GLY A 25 9.56 -0.54 12.38
CA GLY A 25 8.81 -1.70 11.94
C GLY A 25 8.33 -1.44 10.53
N ALA A 26 9.18 -1.76 9.56
CA ALA A 26 8.74 -2.16 8.23
C ALA A 26 7.96 -3.47 8.44
N MET A 27 6.73 -3.33 8.93
CA MET A 27 5.70 -4.29 8.65
C MET A 27 5.52 -4.21 7.13
N ALA A 28 6.39 -4.90 6.39
CA ALA A 28 6.03 -5.37 5.07
C ALA A 28 4.69 -6.07 5.31
N PRO A 29 3.57 -5.57 4.76
CA PRO A 29 2.32 -6.31 4.87
C PRO A 29 2.66 -7.70 4.36
N THR A 30 2.51 -8.70 5.23
CA THR A 30 2.76 -10.08 4.85
C THR A 30 1.80 -10.32 3.70
N ALA A 31 2.34 -10.30 2.48
CA ALA A 31 1.56 -10.40 1.28
C ALA A 31 1.08 -11.85 1.24
N TYR A 32 -0.06 -12.10 1.89
CA TYR A 32 -0.83 -13.31 1.71
C TYR A 32 -1.36 -13.27 0.27
N GLY A 33 -0.48 -13.60 -0.67
CA GLY A 33 -0.63 -13.22 -2.07
C GLY A 33 0.66 -12.96 -2.84
N ALA A 34 1.84 -13.39 -2.40
CA ALA A 34 3.12 -13.11 -3.07
C ALA A 34 3.14 -13.53 -4.58
N GLY A 35 2.28 -14.46 -5.01
CA GLY A 35 2.06 -14.79 -6.43
C GLY A 35 0.86 -14.11 -7.10
N GLN A 36 -0.07 -13.53 -6.34
CA GLN A 36 -1.35 -12.98 -6.80
C GLN A 36 -1.45 -11.44 -6.75
N GLY A 37 -0.51 -10.78 -6.06
CA GLY A 37 -0.38 -9.33 -5.95
C GLY A 37 -0.81 -8.77 -4.57
N PRO A 38 -0.41 -7.53 -4.25
CA PRO A 38 -0.54 -6.95 -2.90
C PRO A 38 -1.98 -6.67 -2.44
N CYS A 39 -2.98 -6.84 -3.31
CA CYS A 39 -4.38 -6.54 -3.03
C CYS A 39 -5.32 -7.74 -3.20
N TYR A 40 -4.79 -8.95 -3.39
CA TYR A 40 -5.59 -10.11 -3.77
C TYR A 40 -6.67 -10.46 -2.73
N ASP A 41 -6.33 -10.35 -1.45
CA ASP A 41 -7.21 -10.64 -0.31
C ASP A 41 -8.24 -9.52 -0.01
N GLY A 42 -8.13 -8.40 -0.75
CA GLY A 42 -8.92 -7.18 -0.61
C GLY A 42 -8.50 -6.26 0.54
N ARG A 43 -7.33 -6.48 1.18
CA ARG A 43 -6.77 -5.61 2.23
C ARG A 43 -5.47 -5.01 1.76
N CYS A 44 -5.54 -3.82 1.18
CA CYS A 44 -4.35 -3.13 0.74
C CYS A 44 -4.55 -1.62 0.71
N GLU A 45 -3.45 -0.90 0.79
CA GLU A 45 -3.39 0.52 0.50
C GLU A 45 -2.43 0.74 -0.67
N ILE A 46 -2.93 1.37 -1.72
CA ILE A 46 -2.16 1.61 -2.94
C ILE A 46 -2.34 3.04 -3.42
N THR A 47 -1.33 3.55 -4.11
CA THR A 47 -1.44 4.80 -4.86
C THR A 47 -1.48 4.47 -6.34
N VAL A 48 -2.51 4.95 -7.04
CA VAL A 48 -2.65 4.79 -8.48
C VAL A 48 -2.50 6.16 -9.14
N SER A 49 -1.63 6.24 -10.16
CA SER A 49 -1.40 7.46 -10.95
C SER A 49 -1.96 7.38 -12.37
N LYS A 50 -2.45 6.20 -12.75
CA LYS A 50 -3.03 5.89 -14.05
C LYS A 50 -4.08 4.80 -13.91
N PRO A 51 -4.99 4.66 -14.89
CA PRO A 51 -5.93 3.54 -14.92
C PRO A 51 -5.20 2.21 -14.74
N THR A 52 -5.62 1.42 -13.75
CA THR A 52 -4.90 0.25 -13.27
C THR A 52 -5.89 -0.89 -12.99
N THR A 53 -5.49 -2.12 -13.29
CA THR A 53 -6.26 -3.32 -12.94
C THR A 53 -5.64 -3.99 -11.73
N ILE A 54 -6.43 -4.15 -10.68
CA ILE A 54 -6.08 -4.80 -9.42
C ILE A 54 -6.73 -6.19 -9.44
N LYS A 55 -5.90 -7.23 -9.28
CA LYS A 55 -6.41 -8.61 -9.13
C LYS A 55 -6.91 -8.78 -7.70
N VAL A 56 -8.09 -9.38 -7.56
CA VAL A 56 -8.71 -9.70 -6.27
C VAL A 56 -9.30 -11.11 -6.32
N ASP A 57 -9.55 -11.71 -5.17
CA ASP A 57 -10.15 -13.03 -5.07
C ASP A 57 -11.59 -13.05 -5.58
N SER A 58 -11.82 -13.68 -6.74
CA SER A 58 -13.13 -13.79 -7.36
C SER A 58 -14.13 -14.61 -6.55
N ARG A 59 -13.68 -15.61 -5.78
CA ARG A 59 -14.55 -16.45 -4.95
C ARG A 59 -15.07 -15.67 -3.74
N LYS A 60 -14.23 -14.77 -3.21
CA LYS A 60 -14.56 -13.94 -2.05
C LYS A 60 -15.43 -12.73 -2.41
N PHE A 61 -15.04 -12.00 -3.46
CA PHE A 61 -15.66 -10.72 -3.83
C PHE A 61 -16.69 -10.84 -4.96
N GLY A 62 -16.77 -11.99 -5.62
CA GLY A 62 -17.64 -12.21 -6.76
C GLY A 62 -17.13 -11.59 -8.04
N PHE A 63 -15.91 -11.04 -8.09
CA PHE A 63 -15.21 -10.54 -9.29
C PHE A 63 -13.71 -10.71 -9.12
N GLY A 64 -12.97 -11.04 -10.18
CA GLY A 64 -11.52 -11.29 -10.10
C GLY A 64 -10.63 -10.10 -10.44
N LYS A 65 -11.23 -9.04 -11.00
CA LYS A 65 -10.52 -7.86 -11.50
C LYS A 65 -11.28 -6.61 -11.12
N LEU A 66 -10.65 -5.75 -10.33
CA LEU A 66 -11.10 -4.39 -10.06
C LEU A 66 -10.27 -3.43 -10.92
N LYS A 67 -10.93 -2.69 -11.80
CA LYS A 67 -10.32 -1.67 -12.65
C LYS A 67 -10.58 -0.29 -12.09
N VAL A 68 -9.53 0.49 -11.93
CA VAL A 68 -9.62 1.95 -11.83
C VAL A 68 -9.61 2.48 -13.25
N THR A 69 -10.72 3.02 -13.73
CA THR A 69 -10.88 3.42 -15.13
C THR A 69 -10.55 4.89 -15.36
N HIS A 70 -10.79 5.74 -14.37
CA HIS A 70 -10.53 7.16 -14.47
C HIS A 70 -10.15 7.73 -13.10
N ILE A 71 -9.18 8.64 -13.09
CA ILE A 71 -8.69 9.32 -11.89
C ILE A 71 -8.63 10.81 -12.19
N SER A 72 -9.37 11.60 -11.43
CA SER A 72 -9.24 13.06 -11.39
C SER A 72 -9.24 13.55 -9.94
N SER A 73 -8.92 14.82 -9.76
CA SER A 73 -9.03 15.53 -8.48
C SER A 73 -10.45 15.56 -7.93
N ARG A 74 -11.48 15.37 -8.77
CA ARG A 74 -12.89 15.44 -8.38
C ARG A 74 -13.52 14.07 -8.14
N ALA A 75 -13.09 13.06 -8.89
CA ALA A 75 -13.68 11.73 -8.83
C ALA A 75 -12.73 10.63 -9.30
N VAL A 76 -12.84 9.48 -8.65
CA VAL A 76 -12.22 8.22 -9.09
C VAL A 76 -13.32 7.28 -9.53
N LYS A 77 -13.20 6.76 -10.76
CA LYS A 77 -14.14 5.78 -11.33
C LYS A 77 -13.55 4.39 -11.27
N PHE A 78 -14.41 3.45 -10.90
CA PHE A 78 -14.10 2.04 -10.74
C PHE A 78 -15.04 1.21 -11.59
N SER A 79 -14.52 0.07 -12.05
CA SER A 79 -15.29 -0.97 -12.72
C SER A 79 -14.81 -2.33 -12.24
N ALA A 80 -15.74 -3.23 -11.95
CA ALA A 80 -15.45 -4.62 -11.67
C ALA A 80 -16.25 -5.49 -12.63
N SER A 81 -15.71 -6.63 -13.03
CA SER A 81 -16.38 -7.54 -13.97
C SER A 81 -16.31 -8.98 -13.47
N SER A 82 -17.41 -9.72 -13.65
CA SER A 82 -17.50 -11.13 -13.30
C SER A 82 -18.58 -11.84 -14.11
N GLY A 83 -18.23 -12.96 -14.76
CA GLY A 83 -19.19 -13.92 -15.30
C GLY A 83 -20.31 -13.35 -16.19
N GLY A 84 -20.08 -12.23 -16.89
CA GLY A 84 -21.09 -11.57 -17.74
C GLY A 84 -21.74 -10.32 -17.12
N ALA A 85 -21.56 -10.06 -15.83
CA ALA A 85 -22.01 -8.85 -15.15
C ALA A 85 -20.85 -7.85 -14.97
N SER A 86 -21.16 -6.55 -15.07
CA SER A 86 -20.24 -5.48 -14.76
C SER A 86 -20.81 -4.57 -13.68
N LEU A 87 -20.00 -4.26 -12.69
CA LEU A 87 -20.28 -3.25 -11.68
C LEU A 87 -19.46 -2.02 -12.03
N SER A 88 -20.06 -0.84 -11.89
CA SER A 88 -19.35 0.43 -12.02
C SER A 88 -19.75 1.35 -10.88
N GLY A 89 -18.85 2.23 -10.49
CA GLY A 89 -19.07 3.15 -9.41
C GLY A 89 -18.03 4.24 -9.40
N SER A 90 -18.35 5.36 -8.77
CA SER A 90 -17.41 6.47 -8.63
C SER A 90 -17.59 7.15 -7.30
N THR A 91 -16.50 7.70 -6.78
CA THR A 91 -16.56 8.55 -5.59
C THR A 91 -15.53 9.66 -5.66
N SER A 92 -15.81 10.74 -4.97
CA SER A 92 -14.88 11.84 -4.74
C SER A 92 -13.86 11.50 -3.65
N PRO A 93 -12.75 12.25 -3.56
CA PRO A 93 -11.82 12.16 -2.44
C PRO A 93 -12.53 12.21 -1.09
N GLY A 94 -12.13 11.35 -0.16
CA GLY A 94 -12.75 11.16 1.15
C GLY A 94 -13.92 10.17 1.15
N GLY A 95 -14.54 9.88 0.00
CA GLY A 95 -15.69 9.00 -0.10
C GLY A 95 -15.35 7.52 -0.34
N THR A 96 -16.36 6.66 -0.18
CA THR A 96 -16.22 5.20 -0.30
C THR A 96 -17.19 4.62 -1.31
N VAL A 97 -16.74 3.62 -2.07
CA VAL A 97 -17.58 2.79 -2.93
C VAL A 97 -17.58 1.36 -2.38
N LYS A 98 -18.72 0.68 -2.49
CA LYS A 98 -18.84 -0.75 -2.15
C LYS A 98 -19.17 -1.53 -3.41
N PHE A 99 -18.39 -2.58 -3.69
CA PHE A 99 -18.71 -3.59 -4.69
C PHE A 99 -18.83 -4.94 -3.99
N ASN A 100 -20.04 -5.50 -3.91
CA ASN A 100 -20.32 -6.74 -3.19
C ASN A 100 -19.71 -6.71 -1.77
N ASN A 101 -18.72 -7.56 -1.53
CA ASN A 101 -18.03 -7.75 -0.25
C ASN A 101 -16.71 -6.95 -0.15
N LEU A 102 -16.49 -5.96 -1.01
CA LEU A 102 -15.30 -5.12 -1.03
C LEU A 102 -15.69 -3.65 -0.89
N LYS A 103 -15.19 -2.99 0.16
CA LYS A 103 -15.25 -1.55 0.33
C LYS A 103 -13.95 -0.93 -0.16
N ILE A 104 -14.06 0.10 -0.98
CA ILE A 104 -12.94 0.88 -1.51
C ILE A 104 -13.09 2.29 -0.97
N TRP A 105 -12.09 2.76 -0.26
CA TRP A 105 -12.01 4.13 0.24
C TRP A 105 -11.01 4.92 -0.59
N VAL A 106 -11.46 6.03 -1.17
CA VAL A 106 -10.58 7.00 -1.81
C VAL A 106 -10.12 7.97 -0.74
N LYS A 107 -8.96 7.71 -0.13
CA LYS A 107 -8.39 8.57 0.92
C LYS A 107 -8.13 9.98 0.40
N SER A 108 -7.57 10.08 -0.80
CA SER A 108 -7.33 11.34 -1.47
C SER A 108 -7.21 11.14 -2.98
N ALA A 109 -7.53 12.18 -3.76
CA ALA A 109 -7.14 12.26 -5.16
C ALA A 109 -6.68 13.68 -5.49
N SER A 110 -5.60 13.79 -6.26
CA SER A 110 -5.04 15.05 -6.73
C SER A 110 -4.44 14.85 -8.11
N GLY A 111 -4.81 15.72 -9.06
CA GLY A 111 -4.50 15.54 -10.47
C GLY A 111 -4.94 14.15 -10.97
N HIS A 112 -3.99 13.36 -11.46
CA HIS A 112 -4.20 11.99 -11.92
C HIS A 112 -3.79 10.92 -10.89
N LYS A 113 -3.50 11.33 -9.65
CA LYS A 113 -3.09 10.43 -8.57
C LYS A 113 -4.21 10.25 -7.55
N ALA A 114 -4.47 9.01 -7.14
CA ALA A 114 -5.40 8.69 -6.06
C ALA A 114 -4.81 7.66 -5.09
N ARG A 115 -5.02 7.90 -3.80
CA ARG A 115 -4.71 6.95 -2.73
C ARG A 115 -5.97 6.15 -2.40
N LEU A 116 -5.87 4.84 -2.57
CA LEU A 116 -6.97 3.91 -2.39
C LEU A 116 -6.65 2.97 -1.25
N ALA A 117 -7.63 2.76 -0.37
CA ALA A 117 -7.58 1.73 0.65
C ALA A 117 -8.73 0.76 0.45
N LEU A 118 -8.41 -0.52 0.28
CA LEU A 118 -9.35 -1.60 0.06
C LEU A 118 -9.56 -2.36 1.36
N PHE A 119 -10.82 -2.66 1.66
CA PHE A 119 -11.22 -3.41 2.84
C PHE A 119 -12.29 -4.45 2.47
N PRO A 120 -12.12 -5.72 2.84
CA PRO A 120 -13.19 -6.69 2.72
C PRO A 120 -14.29 -6.36 3.73
N THR A 121 -15.54 -6.36 3.30
CA THR A 121 -16.71 -6.30 4.18
C THR A 121 -17.19 -7.72 4.47
N LYS A 122 -17.77 -7.95 5.65
CA LYS A 122 -18.36 -9.25 5.99
C LYS A 122 -19.48 -9.57 4.99
N ARG A 123 -19.56 -10.84 4.59
CA ARG A 123 -20.71 -11.40 3.85
C ARG A 123 -21.95 -11.37 4.73
#